data_AF-A0A3R7P3D5-F1
#
_entry.id   AF-A0A3R7P3D5-F1
#
_cell.length_a   1.000
_cell.length_b   1.000
_cell.length_c   1.000
_cell.angle_alpha   90.00
_cell.angle_beta   90.00
_cell.angle_gamma   90.00
#
_symmetry.space_group_name_H-M   'P 1'
#
loop_
_entity.id
_entity.type
_entity.pdbx_description
1 polymer ?
#
loop_
_entity_poly.entity_id
_entity_poly.type
_entity_poly.pdbx_seq_one_letter_code
_entity_poly.pdbx_strand_id
1 'polypeptide(L)'
;MLLDFLSVAVGDVVAVASPRQPPYLAQVICCEGGARSGHPSFLQVVREDDLAVLTIQADWVLERLPGVRGPEKKPKKLAVKERLCSD
;
A
#
# COMPACT_ATOMS: atom_id res chain seq x y z
N MET A 1 -25.10 -7.27 -6.17
CA MET A 1 -24.31 -7.48 -4.93
C MET A 1 -23.24 -6.41 -4.92
N LEU A 2 -23.37 -5.40 -4.06
CA LEU A 2 -22.31 -4.44 -3.82
C LEU A 2 -21.17 -5.24 -3.18
N LEU A 3 -20.05 -5.39 -3.88
CA LEU A 3 -18.81 -5.85 -3.29
C LEU A 3 -18.52 -4.87 -2.15
N ASP A 4 -18.62 -5.33 -0.90
CA ASP A 4 -18.13 -4.58 0.25
C ASP A 4 -16.67 -4.25 -0.07
N PHE A 5 -16.39 -2.99 -0.37
CA PHE A 5 -15.04 -2.54 -0.66
C PHE A 5 -14.22 -2.79 0.62
N LEU A 6 -13.34 -3.79 0.58
CA LEU A 6 -12.37 -4.02 1.65
C LEU A 6 -11.64 -2.69 1.88
N SER A 7 -11.77 -2.12 3.08
CA SER A 7 -11.13 -0.86 3.42
C SER A 7 -9.64 -1.09 3.60
N VAL A 8 -8.89 -1.24 2.52
CA VAL A 8 -7.44 -1.51 2.53
C VAL A 8 -6.68 -0.23 2.93
N ALA A 9 -5.62 -0.39 3.73
CA ALA A 9 -4.82 0.71 4.26
C ALA A 9 -3.34 0.37 4.19
N VAL A 10 -2.48 1.39 4.23
CA VAL A 10 -1.03 1.18 4.31
C VAL A 10 -0.66 0.43 5.58
N GLY A 11 0.23 -0.55 5.45
CA GLY A 11 0.72 -1.43 6.52
C GLY A 11 -0.01 -2.77 6.62
N ASP A 12 -1.18 -2.89 5.99
CA ASP A 12 -1.93 -4.14 5.93
C ASP A 12 -1.23 -5.22 5.15
N VAL A 13 -1.43 -6.48 5.58
CA VAL A 13 -1.07 -7.65 4.79
C VAL A 13 -2.32 -8.11 4.05
N VAL A 14 -2.21 -8.32 2.74
CA VAL A 14 -3.31 -8.73 1.86
C VAL A 14 -2.95 -10.01 1.13
N ALA A 15 -3.96 -10.87 0.95
CA ALA A 15 -3.89 -11.98 0.01
C ALA A 15 -4.31 -11.50 -1.38
N VAL A 16 -3.41 -11.62 -2.36
CA VAL A 16 -3.60 -11.11 -3.72
C VAL A 16 -3.76 -12.26 -4.70
N ALA A 17 -4.83 -12.24 -5.48
CA ALA A 17 -5.07 -13.18 -6.58
C ALA A 17 -5.06 -12.46 -7.93
N SER A 18 -3.86 -12.23 -8.46
CA SER A 18 -3.73 -11.65 -9.80
C SER A 18 -4.01 -12.69 -10.91
N PRO A 19 -4.53 -12.30 -12.09
CA PRO A 19 -4.94 -13.26 -13.13
C PRO A 19 -3.84 -14.16 -13.70
N ARG A 20 -2.56 -13.80 -13.54
CA ARG A 20 -1.42 -14.45 -14.21
C ARG A 20 -0.43 -15.09 -13.24
N GLN A 21 -0.72 -15.09 -11.94
CA GLN A 21 0.20 -15.58 -10.92
C GLN A 21 -0.58 -16.36 -9.87
N PRO A 22 0.02 -17.38 -9.25
CA PRO A 22 -0.56 -18.00 -8.06
C PRO A 22 -0.82 -16.94 -6.98
N PRO A 23 -1.82 -17.14 -6.10
CA PRO A 23 -2.07 -16.22 -5.00
C PRO A 23 -0.84 -16.06 -4.10
N TYR A 24 -0.61 -14.84 -3.62
CA TYR A 24 0.52 -14.51 -2.76
C TYR A 24 0.13 -13.51 -1.67
N LEU A 25 0.93 -13.48 -0.60
CA LEU A 25 0.81 -12.46 0.45
C LEU A 25 1.67 -11.26 0.10
N ALA A 26 1.14 -10.07 0.39
CA ALA A 26 1.87 -8.83 0.20
C ALA A 26 1.45 -7.78 1.22
N GLN A 27 2.39 -6.93 1.63
CA GLN A 27 2.11 -5.78 2.50
C GLN A 27 1.82 -4.53 1.66
N VAL A 28 0.74 -3.82 1.97
CA VAL A 28 0.37 -2.57 1.32
C VAL A 28 1.28 -1.44 1.78
N ILE A 29 1.93 -0.77 0.84
CA ILE A 29 2.84 0.35 1.12
C ILE A 29 2.34 1.69 0.56
N CYS A 30 1.43 1.66 -0.41
CA CYS A 30 0.76 2.85 -0.93
C CYS A 30 -0.66 2.51 -1.39
N CYS A 31 -1.59 3.45 -1.19
CA CYS A 31 -2.93 3.39 -1.76
C CYS A 31 -3.11 4.59 -2.70
N GLU A 32 -3.36 4.35 -3.98
CA GLU A 32 -3.58 5.37 -4.99
C GLU A 32 -5.01 5.29 -5.55
N GLY A 33 -5.64 6.44 -5.77
CA GLY A 33 -7.01 6.50 -6.27
C GLY A 33 -8.04 6.46 -5.14
N GLY A 34 -8.37 7.64 -4.65
CA GLY A 34 -9.41 7.85 -3.65
C GLY A 34 -9.68 9.34 -3.49
N ALA A 35 -10.59 9.88 -4.31
CA ALA A 35 -11.15 11.20 -4.01
C ALA A 35 -12.56 11.43 -4.55
N ARG A 36 -12.98 10.93 -5.74
CA ARG A 36 -14.27 11.36 -6.33
C ARG A 36 -15.07 10.40 -7.23
N SER A 37 -14.71 9.13 -7.47
CA SER A 37 -15.53 8.33 -8.40
C SER A 37 -15.38 6.82 -8.22
N GLY A 38 -16.45 6.07 -8.52
CA GLY A 38 -16.55 4.62 -8.46
C GLY A 38 -15.68 3.84 -9.46
N HIS A 39 -14.36 4.01 -9.36
CA HIS A 39 -13.35 3.32 -10.17
C HIS A 39 -12.27 2.69 -9.27
N PRO A 40 -11.59 1.62 -9.72
CA PRO A 40 -10.76 0.78 -8.87
C PRO A 40 -9.55 1.55 -8.33
N SER A 41 -9.38 1.48 -7.01
CA SER A 41 -8.15 1.93 -6.36
C SER A 41 -6.99 1.02 -6.79
N PHE A 42 -5.82 1.62 -7.00
CA PHE A 42 -4.57 0.89 -7.19
C PHE A 42 -3.84 0.82 -5.85
N LEU A 43 -3.16 -0.31 -5.60
CA LEU A 43 -2.34 -0.51 -4.42
C LEU A 43 -0.91 -0.76 -4.86
N GLN A 44 0.06 -0.14 -4.19
CA GLN A 44 1.43 -0.64 -4.24
C GLN A 44 1.64 -1.57 -3.05
N VAL A 45 2.15 -2.76 -3.34
CA VAL A 45 2.37 -3.82 -2.36
C VAL A 45 3.79 -4.35 -2.46
N VAL A 46 4.31 -4.87 -1.35
CA VAL A 46 5.58 -5.60 -1.28
C VAL A 46 5.23 -7.07 -1.06
N ARG A 47 5.58 -7.94 -2.00
CA ARG A 47 5.38 -9.39 -1.85
C ARG A 47 6.28 -9.94 -0.76
N GLU A 48 5.75 -10.81 0.10
CA GLU A 48 6.51 -11.36 1.23
C GLU A 48 7.65 -12.29 0.82
N ASP A 49 7.46 -13.06 -0.26
CA ASP A 49 8.42 -14.10 -0.68
C ASP A 49 9.73 -13.55 -1.27
N ASP A 50 9.63 -12.53 -2.12
CA ASP A 50 10.74 -12.03 -2.94
C ASP A 50 11.00 -10.52 -2.76
N LEU A 51 10.20 -9.86 -1.91
CA LEU A 51 10.25 -8.40 -1.67
C LEU A 51 10.03 -7.56 -2.93
N ALA A 52 9.43 -8.13 -3.98
CA ALA A 52 9.09 -7.39 -5.18
C ALA A 52 8.02 -6.34 -4.88
N VAL A 53 8.26 -5.11 -5.35
CA VAL A 53 7.28 -4.02 -5.29
C VAL A 53 6.41 -4.08 -6.52
N LEU A 54 5.10 -4.20 -6.33
CA LEU A 54 4.12 -4.40 -7.38
C LEU A 54 2.97 -3.39 -7.26
N THR A 55 2.52 -2.87 -8.39
CA THR A 55 1.23 -2.17 -8.46
C THR A 55 0.15 -3.17 -8.85
N ILE A 56 -0.90 -3.27 -8.03
CA ILE A 56 -2.03 -4.17 -8.23
C ILE A 56 -3.35 -3.39 -8.26
N GLN A 57 -4.37 -4.00 -8.86
CA GLN A 57 -5.74 -3.51 -8.71
C GLN A 57 -6.29 -3.95 -7.34
N ALA A 58 -7.03 -3.08 -6.64
CA ALA A 58 -7.58 -3.39 -5.32
C ALA A 58 -8.63 -4.50 -5.35
N ASP A 59 -9.28 -4.75 -6.49
CA ASP A 59 -10.23 -5.86 -6.68
C ASP A 59 -9.56 -7.24 -6.73
N TRP A 60 -8.24 -7.31 -6.83
CA TRP A 60 -7.48 -8.56 -6.72
C TRP A 60 -7.21 -8.96 -5.27
N VAL A 61 -7.57 -8.12 -4.30
CA VAL A 61 -7.45 -8.43 -2.87
C VAL A 61 -8.59 -9.36 -2.47
N LEU A 62 -8.23 -10.57 -2.02
CA LEU A 62 -9.19 -11.56 -1.53
C LEU A 62 -9.50 -11.33 -0.05
N GLU A 63 -8.45 -11.16 0.76
CA GLU A 63 -8.53 -11.04 2.20
C GLU A 63 -7.50 -10.03 2.72
N ARG A 64 -7.76 -9.49 3.91
CA ARG A 64 -6.98 -8.45 4.56
C ARG A 64 -6.70 -8.84 6.02
N LEU A 65 -5.45 -8.74 6.42
CA LEU A 65 -5.00 -8.74 7.80
C LEU A 65 -4.54 -7.32 8.17
N PRO A 66 -5.25 -6.64 9.10
CA PRO A 66 -4.88 -5.30 9.57
C PRO A 66 -3.42 -5.22 9.99
N GLY A 67 -2.71 -4.23 9.44
CA GLY A 67 -1.34 -3.95 9.86
C GLY A 67 -1.28 -3.63 11.35
N VAL A 68 -0.30 -4.21 12.05
CA VAL A 68 0.00 -3.81 13.43
C VAL A 68 0.53 -2.38 13.36
N ARG A 69 -0.30 -1.40 13.71
CA ARG A 69 0.17 -0.03 13.90
C ARG A 69 1.12 -0.04 15.09
N GLY A 70 2.43 -0.10 14.83
CA GLY A 70 3.42 0.33 15.80
C GLY A 70 3.07 1.75 16.25
N PRO A 71 3.49 2.18 17.46
CA PRO A 71 3.17 3.51 17.96
C PRO A 71 3.54 4.56 16.89
N GLU A 72 2.57 5.40 16.55
CA GLU A 72 2.68 6.42 15.51
C GLU A 72 3.83 7.37 15.86
N LYS A 73 5.03 7.13 15.31
CA LYS A 73 6.17 8.02 15.52
C LYS A 73 5.93 9.25 14.65
N LYS A 74 5.54 10.37 15.27
CA LYS A 74 5.50 11.68 14.61
C LYS A 74 6.78 11.87 13.81
N PRO A 75 6.71 12.19 12.50
CA PRO A 75 7.89 12.41 11.70
C PRO A 75 8.72 13.51 12.34
N LYS A 76 9.95 13.19 12.73
CA LYS A 76 10.91 14.22 13.15
C LYS A 76 11.19 15.07 11.91
N LYS A 77 10.86 16.36 11.95
CA LYS A 77 11.29 17.31 10.91
C LYS A 77 12.80 17.12 10.71
N LEU A 78 13.21 16.64 9.54
CA LEU A 78 14.60 16.67 9.16
C LEU A 78 14.99 18.15 9.00
N ALA A 79 15.91 18.61 9.85
CA ALA A 79 16.55 19.90 9.64
C ALA A 79 17.50 19.76 8.44
N VAL A 80 17.05 20.21 7.27
CA VAL A 80 17.94 20.39 6.12
C VAL A 80 18.78 21.63 6.42
N LYS A 81 20.07 21.42 6.71
CA LYS A 81 21.02 22.52 6.83
C LYS A 81 21.42 22.94 5.42
N GLU A 82 20.79 23.99 4.91
CA GLU A 82 21.18 24.60 3.64
C GLU A 82 22.67 24.94 3.68
N ARG A 83 23.45 24.33 2.77
CA ARG A 83 24.86 24.66 2.59
C ARG A 83 24.86 25.83 1.61
N LEU A 84 25.02 27.04 2.15
CA LEU A 84 25.18 28.25 1.34
C LEU A 84 26.48 28.11 0.54
N CYS A 85 26.39 27.81 -0.76
CA CYS A 85 27.50 28.02 -1.67
C CYS A 85 27.70 29.54 -1.79
N SER A 86 28.86 30.02 -1.37
CA SER A 86 29.31 31.40 -1.62
C SER A 86 30.36 31.33 -2.74
N ASP A 87 30.09 32.01 -3.85
CA ASP A 87 31.09 32.46 -4.81
C ASP A 87 31.20 33.99 -4.70
#